data_AF-A0AAU4UR17-F1
#
_entry.id   AF-A0AAU4UR17-F1
#
_cell.length_a   1.000
_cell.length_b   1.000
_cell.length_c   1.000
_cell.angle_alpha   90.00
_cell.angle_beta   90.00
_cell.angle_gamma   90.00
#
_symmetry.space_group_name_H-M   'P 1'
#
loop_
_entity.id
_entity.type
_entity.pdbx_description
1 polymer ?
#
loop_
_entity_poly.entity_id
_entity_poly.type
_entity_poly.pdbx_seq_one_letter_code
_entity_poly.pdbx_strand_id
1 'polypeptide(L)'
;MYKRSGFLALTTVGIVLCTAGLTPSVSQAAGGTADGKGSYADSNGLTAGDVRLINELNEEALVLGRPGTTPGGDLPSATESLRASAAAGDRVTPPAESLERMPDAYRAHGDRATTGISNYIRKWQQVYSHRDGRVQQMTEQQREQLSYGCVGVTWVNSGPYPTNKLAFASFDEEKHRNALENTSPRPGETRAEFEGRIAKQSFDETKGFNRARDVASVMNKALESAHDESAYLSNLKAELAKNDDALAAEDSRSNFYSALRNTPSFKDRNGGNHDPSKMKAVIYSKHFWSGQDPRSPADKRKYGDPDAFRPNQNTGLVDMSNDRNTSRSPAKPGESYVNFDYGWFGDQKEANPDNTIWTHANHYHSPEGGMGPMQVYESKFRNWSSGYTDFDRGTYVITFIPKSWNTAPAKVKQGWP
;
A
#
# COMPACT_ATOMS: atom_id res chain seq x y z
N MET A 1 48.57 79.49 -10.75
CA MET A 1 48.54 79.48 -12.24
C MET A 1 48.01 78.14 -12.70
N TYR A 2 46.99 78.19 -13.58
CA TYR A 2 46.39 77.12 -14.41
C TYR A 2 47.35 75.97 -14.81
N LYS A 3 46.95 74.69 -14.93
CA LYS A 3 45.87 74.13 -15.79
C LYS A 3 45.55 72.67 -15.39
N ARG A 4 44.29 72.27 -15.60
CA ARG A 4 43.72 70.91 -15.48
C ARG A 4 44.19 69.95 -16.60
N SER A 5 43.96 68.65 -16.33
CA SER A 5 43.46 67.56 -17.20
C SER A 5 44.38 66.32 -17.15
N GLY A 6 43.93 65.08 -17.02
CA GLY A 6 42.59 64.51 -17.03
C GLY A 6 42.56 63.12 -16.40
N PHE A 7 41.34 62.64 -16.15
CA PHE A 7 41.00 61.32 -15.62
C PHE A 7 41.30 60.21 -16.64
N LEU A 8 41.85 59.09 -16.16
CA LEU A 8 41.60 57.75 -16.70
C LEU A 8 41.64 56.77 -15.52
N ALA A 9 40.47 56.22 -15.21
CA ALA A 9 40.28 55.17 -14.21
C ALA A 9 40.71 53.83 -14.82
N LEU A 10 41.78 53.25 -14.29
CA LEU A 10 42.16 51.86 -14.56
C LEU A 10 41.29 50.96 -13.68
N THR A 11 40.30 50.34 -14.31
CA THR A 11 39.54 49.23 -13.74
C THR A 11 40.47 48.02 -13.68
N THR A 12 40.84 47.63 -12.46
CA THR A 12 41.45 46.34 -12.16
C THR A 12 40.46 45.23 -12.49
N VAL A 13 40.75 44.47 -13.55
CA VAL A 13 40.08 43.20 -13.84
C VAL A 13 40.56 42.21 -12.79
N GLY A 14 39.80 42.11 -11.69
CA GLY A 14 39.89 40.97 -10.79
C GLY A 14 39.40 39.74 -11.53
N ILE A 15 40.33 38.93 -12.02
CA ILE A 15 40.05 37.56 -12.41
C ILE A 15 39.70 36.82 -11.11
N VAL A 16 38.41 36.66 -10.86
CA VAL A 16 37.93 35.66 -9.92
C VAL A 16 38.18 34.31 -10.60
N LEU A 17 39.34 33.72 -10.31
CA LEU A 17 39.53 32.28 -10.38
C LEU A 17 38.61 31.68 -9.32
N CYS A 18 37.34 31.48 -9.67
CA CYS A 18 36.53 30.48 -8.98
C CYS A 18 37.24 29.16 -9.23
N THR A 19 38.01 28.72 -8.24
CA THR A 19 38.35 27.32 -8.06
C THR A 19 37.10 26.51 -8.39
N ALA A 20 37.21 25.68 -9.43
CA ALA A 20 36.29 24.60 -9.66
C ALA A 20 36.41 23.66 -8.45
N GLY A 21 35.71 24.02 -7.38
CA GLY A 21 35.29 23.07 -6.37
C GLY A 21 34.44 22.08 -7.12
N LEU A 22 34.99 20.89 -7.33
CA LEU A 22 34.22 19.69 -7.56
C LEU A 22 33.12 19.69 -6.49
N THR A 23 31.92 20.07 -6.91
CA THR A 23 30.73 19.84 -6.09
C THR A 23 30.62 18.33 -6.03
N PRO A 24 30.72 17.71 -4.85
CA PRO A 24 30.34 16.31 -4.76
C PRO A 24 28.89 16.24 -5.21
N SER A 25 28.67 15.49 -6.29
CA SER A 25 27.35 15.04 -6.70
C SER A 25 26.61 14.62 -5.44
N VAL A 26 25.43 15.18 -5.22
CA VAL A 26 24.55 14.84 -4.10
C VAL A 26 24.08 13.40 -4.32
N SER A 27 24.92 12.46 -3.91
CA SER A 27 24.72 11.01 -3.90
C SER A 27 25.35 10.48 -2.62
N GLN A 28 25.02 11.12 -1.50
CA GLN A 28 25.35 10.71 -0.14
C GLN A 28 24.32 11.33 0.83
N ALA A 29 23.07 10.93 0.67
CA ALA A 29 22.00 11.21 1.64
C ALA A 29 20.88 10.16 1.52
N ALA A 30 21.25 8.88 1.52
CA ALA A 30 20.32 7.75 1.71
C ALA A 30 21.00 6.58 2.43
N GLY A 31 21.98 6.89 3.29
CA GLY A 31 22.72 5.95 4.12
C GLY A 31 22.37 6.04 5.61
N GLY A 32 21.20 6.58 5.95
CA GLY A 32 20.69 6.57 7.32
C GLY A 32 20.02 5.23 7.59
N THR A 33 20.70 4.36 8.34
CA THR A 33 20.15 3.28 9.18
C THR A 33 18.63 3.07 9.07
N ALA A 34 18.17 2.40 8.01
CA ALA A 34 16.74 2.10 7.81
C ALA A 34 16.25 0.89 8.64
N ASP A 35 16.85 0.66 9.80
CA ASP A 35 16.43 -0.33 10.81
C ASP A 35 15.76 0.35 12.02
N GLY A 36 15.30 1.61 11.87
CA GLY A 36 14.86 2.45 12.99
C GLY A 36 13.42 2.26 13.47
N LYS A 37 12.54 1.60 12.71
CA LYS A 37 11.20 1.23 13.18
C LYS A 37 11.27 -0.20 13.70
N GLY A 38 10.87 -0.41 14.96
CA GLY A 38 10.81 -1.72 15.60
C GLY A 38 9.79 -2.66 14.94
N SER A 39 9.40 -3.72 15.64
CA SER A 39 8.28 -4.54 15.16
C SER A 39 6.97 -3.75 15.19
N TYR A 40 6.01 -4.22 14.42
CA TYR A 40 4.64 -3.74 14.45
C TYR A 40 4.05 -3.92 15.85
N ALA A 41 4.37 -5.03 16.51
CA ALA A 41 3.98 -5.32 17.87
C ALA A 41 4.51 -4.27 18.85
N ASP A 42 5.80 -3.96 18.82
CA ASP A 42 6.41 -2.94 19.68
C ASP A 42 5.80 -1.55 19.44
N SER A 43 5.57 -1.22 18.17
CA SER A 43 5.06 0.10 17.76
C SER A 43 3.61 0.34 18.19
N ASN A 44 2.85 -0.73 18.43
CA ASN A 44 1.43 -0.67 18.78
C ASN A 44 1.13 -1.27 20.17
N GLY A 45 2.15 -1.66 20.94
CA GLY A 45 1.99 -2.23 22.28
C GLY A 45 1.29 -3.59 22.28
N LEU A 46 1.47 -4.40 21.22
CA LEU A 46 0.80 -5.70 21.07
C LEU A 46 1.59 -6.80 21.78
N THR A 47 0.88 -7.68 22.47
CA THR A 47 1.46 -8.91 23.04
C THR A 47 1.61 -10.00 21.97
N ALA A 48 2.36 -11.06 22.28
CA ALA A 48 2.44 -12.23 21.40
C ALA A 48 1.07 -12.90 21.18
N GLY A 49 0.16 -12.83 22.17
CA GLY A 49 -1.21 -13.32 22.06
C GLY A 49 -2.03 -12.49 21.06
N ASP A 50 -1.90 -11.17 21.11
CA ASP A 50 -2.56 -10.24 20.19
C ASP A 50 -2.12 -10.49 18.74
N VAL A 51 -0.80 -10.62 18.51
CA VAL A 51 -0.26 -10.91 17.18
C VAL A 51 -0.76 -12.24 16.63
N ARG A 52 -0.90 -13.27 17.47
CA ARG A 52 -1.48 -14.56 17.03
C ARG A 52 -2.93 -14.38 16.56
N LEU A 53 -3.76 -13.69 17.34
CA LEU A 53 -5.16 -13.43 16.98
C LEU A 53 -5.29 -12.61 15.70
N ILE A 54 -4.42 -11.60 15.53
CA ILE A 54 -4.35 -10.82 14.28
C ILE A 54 -4.04 -11.73 13.09
N ASN A 55 -3.02 -12.58 13.20
CA ASN A 55 -2.60 -13.45 12.11
C ASN A 55 -3.68 -14.48 11.75
N GLU A 56 -4.30 -15.12 12.75
CA GLU A 56 -5.41 -16.08 12.56
C GLU A 56 -6.57 -15.42 11.81
N LEU A 57 -7.05 -14.26 12.29
CA LEU A 57 -8.15 -13.55 11.66
C LEU A 57 -7.82 -13.04 10.24
N ASN A 58 -6.58 -12.64 10.00
CA ASN A 58 -6.09 -12.22 8.69
C ASN A 58 -6.07 -13.38 7.68
N GLU A 59 -5.74 -14.59 8.12
CA GLU A 59 -5.82 -15.81 7.31
C GLU A 59 -7.27 -16.21 7.03
N GLU A 60 -8.16 -16.10 8.01
CA GLU A 60 -9.60 -16.34 7.84
C GLU A 60 -10.26 -15.36 6.85
N ALA A 61 -9.91 -14.07 6.93
CA ALA A 61 -10.42 -13.04 6.02
C ALA A 61 -10.12 -13.36 4.55
N LEU A 62 -8.95 -13.96 4.27
CA LEU A 62 -8.60 -14.42 2.93
C LEU A 62 -9.56 -15.51 2.43
N VAL A 63 -10.01 -16.42 3.31
CA VAL A 63 -10.95 -17.49 2.95
C VAL A 63 -12.32 -16.91 2.63
N LEU A 64 -12.82 -16.00 3.47
CA LEU A 64 -14.10 -15.32 3.28
C LEU A 64 -14.13 -14.44 2.01
N GLY A 65 -12.99 -13.86 1.65
CA GLY A 65 -12.82 -13.01 0.48
C GLY A 65 -12.77 -13.75 -0.87
N ARG A 66 -12.79 -15.09 -0.90
CA ARG A 66 -12.69 -15.86 -2.14
C ARG A 66 -14.00 -15.81 -2.95
N PRO A 67 -13.94 -15.62 -4.29
CA PRO A 67 -15.13 -15.71 -5.13
C PRO A 67 -15.74 -17.13 -5.06
N GLY A 68 -17.01 -17.24 -4.69
CA GLY A 68 -17.75 -18.51 -4.63
C GLY A 68 -18.12 -18.99 -3.22
N THR A 69 -17.58 -18.39 -2.16
CA THR A 69 -18.13 -18.51 -0.81
C THR A 69 -19.25 -17.49 -0.66
N THR A 70 -20.50 -17.95 -0.80
CA THR A 70 -21.67 -17.12 -0.51
C THR A 70 -21.64 -16.76 0.99
N PRO A 71 -21.72 -15.47 1.39
CA PRO A 71 -21.90 -15.08 2.79
C PRO A 71 -23.28 -15.46 3.38
N GLY A 72 -23.91 -16.51 2.88
CA GLY A 72 -25.30 -16.87 3.18
C GLY A 72 -25.58 -18.37 3.22
N GLY A 73 -24.54 -19.21 3.29
CA GLY A 73 -24.69 -20.60 3.73
C GLY A 73 -24.42 -20.67 5.23
N ASP A 74 -25.48 -20.72 6.02
CA ASP A 74 -25.48 -20.95 7.48
C ASP A 74 -24.55 -20.05 8.31
N LEU A 75 -24.78 -18.73 8.25
CA LEU A 75 -24.49 -17.88 9.40
C LEU A 75 -25.68 -17.99 10.37
N PRO A 76 -25.48 -18.29 11.67
CA PRO A 76 -26.58 -18.32 12.62
C PRO A 76 -27.29 -16.96 12.63
N SER A 77 -28.61 -17.02 12.43
CA SER A 77 -29.50 -15.86 12.41
C SER A 77 -29.32 -15.02 13.69
N ALA A 78 -29.27 -13.70 13.53
CA ALA A 78 -29.05 -12.70 14.58
C ALA A 78 -30.05 -12.73 15.75
N THR A 79 -31.05 -13.60 15.73
CA THR A 79 -31.90 -13.91 16.89
C THR A 79 -31.18 -14.72 17.98
N GLU A 80 -30.05 -15.38 17.70
CA GLU A 80 -29.20 -16.01 18.73
C GLU A 80 -28.09 -15.07 19.25
N SER A 81 -27.83 -13.94 18.58
CA SER A 81 -26.77 -12.99 18.93
C SER A 81 -27.09 -12.06 20.11
N LEU A 82 -28.26 -12.21 20.76
CA LEU A 82 -28.58 -11.47 21.98
C LEU A 82 -28.08 -12.17 23.26
N ARG A 83 -27.52 -13.38 23.16
CA ARG A 83 -26.86 -14.09 24.27
C ARG A 83 -25.73 -14.99 23.76
N ALA A 84 -24.65 -14.40 23.30
CA ALA A 84 -23.34 -15.02 23.39
C ALA A 84 -22.43 -13.98 24.03
N SER A 85 -21.94 -14.30 25.23
CA SER A 85 -20.89 -13.56 25.91
C SER A 85 -19.77 -13.34 24.90
N ALA A 86 -19.53 -12.10 24.46
CA ALA A 86 -18.35 -11.76 23.68
C ALA A 86 -17.15 -12.23 24.50
N ALA A 87 -16.41 -13.23 23.99
CA ALA A 87 -15.18 -13.59 24.64
C ALA A 87 -14.25 -12.38 24.51
N ALA A 88 -13.57 -11.99 25.59
CA ALA A 88 -12.65 -10.87 25.57
C ALA A 88 -11.57 -11.12 24.50
N GLY A 89 -11.64 -10.41 23.37
CA GLY A 89 -10.70 -10.57 22.25
C GLY A 89 -11.34 -10.82 20.87
N ASP A 90 -12.65 -11.07 20.78
CA ASP A 90 -13.30 -11.32 19.48
C ASP A 90 -13.42 -10.05 18.62
N ARG A 91 -13.46 -10.24 17.29
CA ARG A 91 -13.73 -9.14 16.34
C ARG A 91 -15.18 -8.67 16.50
N VAL A 92 -15.36 -7.36 16.62
CA VAL A 92 -16.69 -6.72 16.71
C VAL A 92 -16.91 -5.84 15.47
N THR A 93 -18.10 -5.94 14.87
CA THR A 93 -18.52 -5.00 13.82
C THR A 93 -18.96 -3.68 14.45
N PRO A 94 -18.38 -2.53 14.07
CA PRO A 94 -18.81 -1.23 14.59
C PRO A 94 -20.31 -0.95 14.31
N PRO A 95 -21.00 -0.26 15.22
CA PRO A 95 -22.39 0.09 15.01
C PRO A 95 -22.56 1.07 13.84
N ALA A 96 -23.80 1.16 13.35
CA ALA A 96 -24.18 2.12 12.32
C ALA A 96 -24.05 3.57 12.84
N GLU A 97 -23.36 4.42 12.08
CA GLU A 97 -23.27 5.86 12.37
C GLU A 97 -24.24 6.64 11.49
N SER A 98 -24.98 7.60 12.06
CA SER A 98 -25.91 8.44 11.31
C SER A 98 -25.18 9.28 10.26
N LEU A 99 -25.81 9.47 9.08
CA LEU A 99 -25.31 10.36 8.03
C LEU A 99 -25.23 11.83 8.46
N GLU A 100 -26.06 12.24 9.42
CA GLU A 100 -26.07 13.61 9.94
C GLU A 100 -24.97 13.85 10.98
N ARG A 101 -24.41 12.78 11.54
CA ARG A 101 -23.39 12.89 12.58
C ARG A 101 -22.03 13.19 11.96
N MET A 102 -21.56 14.41 12.18
CA MET A 102 -20.22 14.81 11.77
C MET A 102 -19.15 14.05 12.58
N PRO A 103 -18.01 13.74 11.97
CA PRO A 103 -16.84 13.26 12.70
C PRO A 103 -16.29 14.32 13.66
N ASP A 104 -15.72 13.83 14.76
CA ASP A 104 -14.97 14.61 15.72
C ASP A 104 -13.65 15.08 15.09
N ALA A 105 -13.19 16.27 15.50
CA ALA A 105 -12.00 16.86 14.91
C ALA A 105 -10.72 16.10 15.30
N TYR A 106 -9.84 15.86 14.33
CA TYR A 106 -8.53 15.26 14.55
C TYR A 106 -7.55 15.73 13.49
N ARG A 107 -6.26 15.81 13.85
CA ARG A 107 -5.20 16.34 12.98
C ARG A 107 -4.01 15.41 12.91
N ALA A 108 -3.16 15.62 11.90
CA ALA A 108 -1.89 14.94 11.80
C ALA A 108 -0.95 15.38 12.92
N HIS A 109 -0.24 14.42 13.52
CA HIS A 109 0.91 14.64 14.38
C HIS A 109 2.14 14.11 13.64
N GLY A 110 2.98 15.03 13.15
CA GLY A 110 3.98 14.71 12.14
C GLY A 110 3.31 14.25 10.84
N ASP A 111 3.77 13.12 10.31
CA ASP A 111 3.34 12.59 9.01
C ASP A 111 2.09 11.68 9.08
N ARG A 112 1.42 11.58 10.24
CA ARG A 112 0.27 10.68 10.42
C ARG A 112 -0.86 11.31 11.24
N ALA A 113 -2.09 11.19 10.74
CA ALA A 113 -3.30 11.41 11.55
C ALA A 113 -3.90 10.06 11.96
N THR A 114 -4.58 10.04 13.10
CA THR A 114 -5.18 8.82 13.68
C THR A 114 -6.56 9.13 14.22
N THR A 115 -7.50 8.22 14.04
CA THR A 115 -8.80 8.28 14.71
C THR A 115 -9.40 6.90 14.92
N GLY A 116 -10.30 6.75 15.90
CA GLY A 116 -11.00 5.48 16.13
C GLY A 116 -11.95 5.13 14.98
N ILE A 117 -12.21 3.84 14.77
CA ILE A 117 -13.01 3.35 13.65
C ILE A 117 -14.38 4.03 13.51
N SER A 118 -15.12 4.25 14.60
CA SER A 118 -16.43 4.91 14.55
C SER A 118 -16.35 6.34 14.01
N ASN A 119 -15.31 7.08 14.38
CA ASN A 119 -15.09 8.42 13.87
C ASN A 119 -14.63 8.40 12.40
N TYR A 120 -13.81 7.42 12.03
CA TYR A 120 -13.45 7.21 10.63
C TYR A 120 -14.66 6.85 9.77
N ILE A 121 -15.59 6.02 10.24
CA ILE A 121 -16.85 5.69 9.53
C ILE A 121 -17.64 6.96 9.24
N ARG A 122 -17.79 7.87 10.21
CA ARG A 122 -18.42 9.17 9.98
C ARG A 122 -17.70 9.93 8.87
N LYS A 123 -16.36 9.98 8.89
CA LYS A 123 -15.58 10.73 7.89
C LYS A 123 -15.80 10.11 6.51
N TRP A 124 -15.66 8.81 6.43
CA TRP A 124 -15.87 8.03 5.21
C TRP A 124 -17.27 8.27 4.65
N GLN A 125 -18.30 8.31 5.50
CA GLN A 125 -19.66 8.64 5.09
C GLN A 125 -19.74 10.04 4.47
N GLN A 126 -19.09 11.06 5.04
CA GLN A 126 -19.16 12.41 4.48
C GLN A 126 -18.41 12.56 3.14
N VAL A 127 -17.21 11.96 3.02
CA VAL A 127 -16.32 12.25 1.88
C VAL A 127 -16.12 11.12 0.90
N TYR A 128 -16.22 9.85 1.29
CA TYR A 128 -15.83 8.72 0.45
C TYR A 128 -17.01 7.85 -0.01
N SER A 129 -18.15 7.96 0.68
CA SER A 129 -19.33 7.12 0.43
C SER A 129 -20.10 7.42 -0.85
N HIS A 130 -19.75 8.49 -1.57
CA HIS A 130 -20.62 8.98 -2.63
C HIS A 130 -20.75 7.93 -3.73
N ARG A 131 -21.99 7.71 -4.14
CA ARG A 131 -22.39 6.98 -5.35
C ARG A 131 -23.18 7.93 -6.22
N ASP A 132 -22.67 8.24 -7.41
CA ASP A 132 -23.27 9.23 -8.32
C ASP A 132 -23.51 10.59 -7.63
N GLY A 133 -22.54 11.02 -6.82
CA GLY A 133 -22.57 12.30 -6.08
C GLY A 133 -23.50 12.32 -4.86
N ARG A 134 -24.13 11.20 -4.49
CA ARG A 134 -24.98 11.09 -3.30
C ARG A 134 -24.26 10.37 -2.17
N VAL A 135 -24.17 11.03 -1.02
CA VAL A 135 -23.68 10.45 0.23
C VAL A 135 -24.53 9.24 0.62
N GLN A 136 -23.88 8.17 1.08
CA GLN A 136 -24.54 6.96 1.58
C GLN A 136 -23.98 6.56 2.94
N GLN A 137 -24.82 5.92 3.75
CA GLN A 137 -24.35 5.31 4.98
C GLN A 137 -23.44 4.13 4.62
N MET A 138 -22.37 3.91 5.38
CA MET A 138 -21.61 2.68 5.24
C MET A 138 -22.54 1.52 5.60
N THR A 139 -22.69 0.53 4.73
CA THR A 139 -23.57 -0.62 4.97
C THR A 139 -23.04 -1.50 6.10
N GLU A 140 -23.88 -2.39 6.65
CA GLU A 140 -23.44 -3.36 7.66
C GLU A 140 -22.29 -4.24 7.15
N GLN A 141 -22.42 -4.77 5.94
CA GLN A 141 -21.36 -5.55 5.29
C GLN A 141 -20.05 -4.76 5.17
N GLN A 142 -20.11 -3.48 4.79
CA GLN A 142 -18.91 -2.65 4.72
C GLN A 142 -18.31 -2.37 6.10
N ARG A 143 -19.13 -2.15 7.14
CA ARG A 143 -18.62 -2.00 8.52
C ARG A 143 -17.97 -3.27 9.03
N GLU A 144 -18.53 -4.43 8.68
CA GLU A 144 -17.96 -5.73 8.99
C GLU A 144 -16.59 -5.88 8.30
N GLN A 145 -16.51 -5.65 6.98
CA GLN A 145 -15.25 -5.69 6.23
C GLN A 145 -14.20 -4.73 6.81
N LEU A 146 -14.60 -3.50 7.15
CA LEU A 146 -13.72 -2.50 7.75
C LEU A 146 -13.12 -2.97 9.06
N SER A 147 -13.88 -3.71 9.87
CA SER A 147 -13.47 -4.16 11.20
C SER A 147 -12.35 -5.20 11.20
N TYR A 148 -11.93 -5.72 10.04
CA TYR A 148 -10.77 -6.61 9.89
C TYR A 148 -9.41 -5.89 9.99
N GLY A 149 -9.37 -4.59 10.27
CA GLY A 149 -8.11 -3.89 10.50
C GLY A 149 -7.44 -3.44 9.21
N CYS A 150 -6.13 -3.70 9.08
CA CYS A 150 -5.30 -3.18 7.99
C CYS A 150 -5.92 -3.44 6.60
N VAL A 151 -6.45 -4.64 6.36
CA VAL A 151 -7.09 -5.00 5.07
C VAL A 151 -8.44 -4.32 4.86
N GLY A 152 -9.17 -4.00 5.94
CA GLY A 152 -10.56 -3.59 5.89
C GLY A 152 -10.81 -2.28 5.14
N VAL A 153 -9.89 -1.31 5.24
CA VAL A 153 -9.97 -0.04 4.49
C VAL A 153 -9.90 -0.31 2.98
N THR A 154 -8.94 -1.13 2.55
CA THR A 154 -8.76 -1.49 1.14
C THR A 154 -9.95 -2.31 0.64
N TRP A 155 -10.46 -3.23 1.45
CA TRP A 155 -11.61 -4.06 1.12
C TRP A 155 -12.86 -3.20 0.86
N VAL A 156 -13.23 -2.32 1.78
CA VAL A 156 -14.40 -1.45 1.62
C VAL A 156 -14.26 -0.48 0.45
N ASN A 157 -13.07 0.06 0.24
CA ASN A 157 -12.86 1.08 -0.78
C ASN A 157 -12.78 0.51 -2.21
N SER A 158 -12.31 -0.72 -2.37
CA SER A 158 -12.25 -1.40 -3.66
C SER A 158 -13.50 -2.24 -3.96
N GLY A 159 -14.20 -2.74 -2.93
CA GLY A 159 -15.37 -3.61 -3.03
C GLY A 159 -15.06 -5.07 -2.68
N PRO A 160 -14.21 -5.79 -3.44
CA PRO A 160 -13.80 -7.15 -3.11
C PRO A 160 -12.60 -7.18 -2.17
N TYR A 161 -12.34 -8.35 -1.57
CA TYR A 161 -11.10 -8.57 -0.84
C TYR A 161 -9.88 -8.46 -1.79
N PRO A 162 -8.77 -7.83 -1.37
CA PRO A 162 -7.62 -7.61 -2.24
C PRO A 162 -6.97 -8.92 -2.71
N THR A 163 -6.88 -9.11 -4.04
CA THR A 163 -6.30 -10.32 -4.64
C THR A 163 -4.80 -10.22 -4.94
N ASN A 164 -4.27 -9.00 -4.99
CA ASN A 164 -2.86 -8.67 -5.24
C ASN A 164 -2.29 -9.18 -6.58
N LYS A 165 -3.15 -9.57 -7.53
CA LYS A 165 -2.74 -10.21 -8.78
C LYS A 165 -1.88 -9.33 -9.69
N LEU A 166 -2.19 -8.03 -9.77
CA LEU A 166 -1.46 -7.07 -10.59
C LEU A 166 -0.63 -6.17 -9.68
N ALA A 167 0.55 -6.64 -9.31
CA ALA A 167 1.44 -6.00 -8.36
C ALA A 167 2.74 -5.52 -9.03
N PHE A 168 3.24 -4.37 -8.57
CA PHE A 168 4.50 -3.79 -9.01
C PHE A 168 5.43 -3.53 -7.83
N ALA A 169 6.73 -3.64 -8.10
CA ALA A 169 7.80 -3.18 -7.21
C ALA A 169 9.02 -2.74 -8.04
N SER A 170 10.00 -2.14 -7.39
CA SER A 170 11.29 -1.82 -7.99
C SER A 170 12.40 -2.41 -7.12
N PHE A 171 13.36 -3.08 -7.76
CA PHE A 171 14.50 -3.71 -7.12
C PHE A 171 15.77 -3.36 -7.89
N ASP A 172 16.80 -2.90 -7.19
CA ASP A 172 18.09 -2.56 -7.77
C ASP A 172 19.03 -3.76 -7.71
N GLU A 173 19.08 -4.52 -8.80
CA GLU A 173 19.87 -5.76 -8.93
C GLU A 173 21.37 -5.50 -8.86
N GLU A 174 21.83 -4.35 -9.37
CA GLU A 174 23.23 -3.97 -9.30
C GLU A 174 23.62 -3.61 -7.87
N LYS A 175 22.82 -2.80 -7.18
CA LYS A 175 23.00 -2.51 -5.76
C LYS A 175 23.02 -3.79 -4.93
N HIS A 176 22.09 -4.71 -5.19
CA HIS A 176 22.02 -5.98 -4.49
C HIS A 176 23.29 -6.81 -4.67
N ARG A 177 23.68 -7.07 -5.93
CA ARG A 177 24.90 -7.83 -6.26
C ARG A 177 26.15 -7.17 -5.68
N ASN A 178 26.31 -5.87 -5.90
CA ASN A 178 27.47 -5.11 -5.42
C ASN A 178 27.56 -5.15 -3.89
N ALA A 179 26.43 -5.07 -3.17
CA ALA A 179 26.44 -5.16 -1.72
C ALA A 179 26.77 -6.58 -1.22
N LEU A 180 26.30 -7.63 -1.89
CA LEU A 180 26.64 -9.01 -1.54
C LEU A 180 28.13 -9.35 -1.76
N GLU A 181 28.74 -8.76 -2.80
CA GLU A 181 30.14 -9.00 -3.17
C GLU A 181 31.12 -8.14 -2.36
N ASN A 182 30.76 -6.88 -2.10
CA ASN A 182 31.69 -5.88 -1.57
C ASN A 182 31.44 -5.48 -0.11
N THR A 183 30.44 -6.05 0.55
CA THR A 183 30.19 -5.84 1.98
C THR A 183 30.17 -7.17 2.73
N SER A 184 30.36 -7.12 4.04
CA SER A 184 30.35 -8.29 4.92
C SER A 184 29.18 -8.24 5.92
N PRO A 185 28.78 -9.39 6.49
CA PRO A 185 27.85 -9.42 7.61
C PRO A 185 28.31 -8.53 8.75
N ARG A 186 27.36 -7.83 9.39
CA ARG A 186 27.61 -7.06 10.62
C ARG A 186 28.05 -8.00 11.76
N PRO A 187 28.73 -7.50 12.82
CA PRO A 187 29.06 -8.33 13.97
C PRO A 187 27.81 -8.99 14.57
N GLY A 188 27.81 -10.32 14.66
CA GLY A 188 26.68 -11.12 15.17
C GLY A 188 25.57 -11.41 14.16
N GLU A 189 25.69 -10.92 12.92
CA GLU A 189 24.73 -11.19 11.84
C GLU A 189 25.06 -12.51 11.14
N THR A 190 24.06 -13.38 10.97
CA THR A 190 24.23 -14.61 10.20
C THR A 190 24.31 -14.32 8.70
N ARG A 191 24.81 -15.28 7.90
CA ARG A 191 24.83 -15.09 6.44
C ARG A 191 23.42 -14.89 5.85
N ALA A 192 22.43 -15.64 6.34
CA ALA A 192 21.04 -15.50 5.88
C ALA A 192 20.43 -14.15 6.27
N GLU A 193 20.71 -13.66 7.48
CA GLU A 193 20.31 -12.32 7.94
C GLU A 193 20.93 -11.21 7.09
N PHE A 194 22.22 -11.33 6.77
CA PHE A 194 22.91 -10.44 5.86
C PHE A 194 22.25 -10.42 4.48
N GLU A 195 22.04 -11.57 3.85
CA GLU A 195 21.46 -11.66 2.50
C GLU A 195 20.01 -11.13 2.46
N GLY A 196 19.19 -11.52 3.43
CA GLY A 196 17.81 -11.03 3.56
C GLY A 196 17.74 -9.52 3.75
N ARG A 197 18.60 -8.95 4.61
CA ARG A 197 18.71 -7.50 4.81
C ARG A 197 19.16 -6.77 3.54
N ILE A 198 20.18 -7.27 2.85
CA ILE A 198 20.66 -6.66 1.61
C ILE A 198 19.59 -6.70 0.52
N ALA A 199 18.82 -7.79 0.41
CA ALA A 199 17.66 -7.85 -0.47
C ALA A 199 16.60 -6.80 -0.10
N LYS A 200 16.17 -6.74 1.17
CA LYS A 200 15.22 -5.71 1.65
C LYS A 200 15.67 -4.30 1.30
N GLN A 201 16.95 -3.98 1.53
CA GLN A 201 17.53 -2.66 1.27
C GLN A 201 17.68 -2.34 -0.23
N SER A 202 17.57 -3.33 -1.10
CA SER A 202 17.67 -3.16 -2.55
C SER A 202 16.31 -2.87 -3.21
N PHE A 203 15.21 -3.00 -2.47
CA PHE A 203 13.91 -2.48 -2.91
C PHE A 203 13.88 -0.95 -2.81
N ASP A 204 13.19 -0.33 -3.78
CA ASP A 204 12.89 1.10 -3.78
C ASP A 204 11.38 1.29 -3.91
N GLU A 205 10.73 1.53 -2.77
CA GLU A 205 9.28 1.68 -2.68
C GLU A 205 8.76 2.90 -3.45
N THR A 206 9.53 3.99 -3.52
CA THR A 206 9.15 5.17 -4.30
C THR A 206 9.12 4.85 -5.79
N LYS A 207 10.15 4.17 -6.31
CA LYS A 207 10.16 3.74 -7.72
C LYS A 207 9.07 2.72 -8.02
N GLY A 208 8.82 1.77 -7.11
CA GLY A 208 7.71 0.81 -7.24
C GLY A 208 6.34 1.49 -7.29
N PHE A 209 6.11 2.47 -6.42
CA PHE A 209 4.89 3.26 -6.42
C PHE A 209 4.72 4.07 -7.71
N ASN A 210 5.77 4.78 -8.13
CA ASN A 210 5.74 5.56 -9.37
C ASN A 210 5.47 4.67 -10.58
N ARG A 211 6.08 3.47 -10.66
CA ARG A 211 5.78 2.49 -11.71
C ARG A 211 4.29 2.14 -11.75
N ALA A 212 3.68 1.84 -10.60
CA ALA A 212 2.25 1.56 -10.55
C ALA A 212 1.39 2.77 -10.96
N ARG A 213 1.79 4.00 -10.62
CA ARG A 213 1.11 5.23 -11.04
C ARG A 213 1.16 5.44 -12.55
N ASP A 214 2.34 5.25 -13.14
CA ASP A 214 2.53 5.41 -14.59
C ASP A 214 1.67 4.40 -15.35
N VAL A 215 1.69 3.14 -14.92
CA VAL A 215 0.86 2.08 -15.51
C VAL A 215 -0.64 2.36 -15.32
N ALA A 216 -1.07 2.77 -14.12
CA ALA A 216 -2.47 3.11 -13.87
C ALA A 216 -2.93 4.31 -14.71
N SER A 217 -2.05 5.28 -14.98
CA SER A 217 -2.31 6.41 -15.87
C SER A 217 -2.55 5.94 -17.31
N VAL A 218 -1.69 5.06 -17.83
CA VAL A 218 -1.85 4.44 -19.15
C VAL A 218 -3.15 3.64 -19.24
N MET A 219 -3.47 2.85 -18.22
CA MET A 219 -4.73 2.10 -18.14
C MET A 219 -5.96 3.03 -18.14
N ASN A 220 -5.93 4.12 -17.36
CA ASN A 220 -7.01 5.09 -17.30
C ASN A 220 -7.21 5.82 -18.64
N LYS A 221 -6.13 6.16 -19.33
CA LYS A 221 -6.18 6.74 -20.68
C LYS A 221 -6.80 5.76 -21.69
N ALA A 222 -6.41 4.49 -21.64
CA ALA A 222 -6.91 3.47 -22.56
C ALA A 222 -8.42 3.20 -22.42
N LEU A 223 -8.96 3.34 -21.20
CA LEU A 223 -10.39 3.12 -20.95
C LEU A 223 -11.27 4.36 -21.20
N GLU A 224 -10.72 5.56 -21.35
CA GLU A 224 -11.48 6.81 -21.33
C GLU A 224 -12.58 6.89 -22.39
N SER A 225 -12.30 6.40 -23.60
CA SER A 225 -13.23 6.35 -24.74
C SER A 225 -13.61 4.92 -25.17
N ALA A 226 -13.26 3.91 -24.37
CA ALA A 226 -13.53 2.51 -24.68
C ALA A 226 -14.85 2.05 -24.06
N HIS A 227 -15.79 1.60 -24.90
CA HIS A 227 -17.11 1.12 -24.48
C HIS A 227 -17.24 -0.40 -24.43
N ASP A 228 -16.17 -1.12 -24.77
CA ASP A 228 -16.03 -2.57 -24.62
C ASP A 228 -14.57 -2.95 -24.34
N GLU A 229 -14.35 -4.16 -23.81
CA GLU A 229 -13.01 -4.64 -23.43
C GLU A 229 -12.06 -4.72 -24.64
N SER A 230 -12.55 -5.00 -25.84
CA SER A 230 -11.68 -5.12 -27.03
C SER A 230 -11.10 -3.78 -27.44
N ALA A 231 -11.91 -2.71 -27.42
CA ALA A 231 -11.47 -1.35 -27.62
C ALA A 231 -10.45 -0.92 -26.55
N TYR A 232 -10.72 -1.23 -25.28
CA TYR A 232 -9.79 -0.95 -24.17
C TYR A 232 -8.44 -1.63 -24.36
N LEU A 233 -8.42 -2.93 -24.65
CA LEU A 233 -7.19 -3.70 -24.84
C LEU A 233 -6.40 -3.21 -26.07
N SER A 234 -7.09 -2.81 -27.13
CA SER A 234 -6.46 -2.24 -28.33
C SER A 234 -5.79 -0.89 -28.02
N ASN A 235 -6.50 0.00 -27.32
CA ASN A 235 -5.97 1.29 -26.88
C ASN A 235 -4.77 1.12 -25.94
N LEU A 236 -4.87 0.19 -24.98
CA LEU A 236 -3.82 -0.10 -24.02
C LEU A 236 -2.55 -0.59 -24.71
N LYS A 237 -2.67 -1.56 -25.63
CA LYS A 237 -1.54 -2.07 -26.41
C LYS A 237 -0.90 -0.98 -27.26
N ALA A 238 -1.70 -0.14 -27.91
CA ALA A 238 -1.19 0.94 -28.73
C ALA A 238 -0.39 1.97 -27.90
N GLU A 239 -0.87 2.34 -26.71
CA GLU A 239 -0.18 3.27 -25.84
C GLU A 239 1.12 2.68 -25.25
N LEU A 240 1.11 1.41 -24.84
CA LEU A 240 2.32 0.72 -24.34
C LEU A 240 3.38 0.58 -25.44
N ALA A 241 2.98 0.16 -26.64
CA ALA A 241 3.89 0.03 -27.78
C ALA A 241 4.47 1.39 -28.20
N LYS A 242 3.67 2.46 -28.16
CA LYS A 242 4.13 3.82 -28.43
C LYS A 242 5.21 4.29 -27.45
N ASN A 243 5.16 3.80 -26.21
CA ASN A 243 6.09 4.19 -25.14
C ASN A 243 7.24 3.17 -24.96
N ASP A 244 7.38 2.20 -25.87
CA ASP A 244 8.35 1.10 -25.78
C ASP A 244 8.29 0.35 -24.43
N ASP A 245 7.10 0.24 -23.83
CA ASP A 245 6.92 -0.41 -22.53
C ASP A 245 6.87 -1.93 -22.68
N ALA A 246 7.70 -2.65 -21.92
CA ALA A 246 7.77 -4.11 -21.93
C ALA A 246 6.43 -4.80 -21.60
N LEU A 247 5.51 -4.12 -20.90
CA LEU A 247 4.16 -4.62 -20.65
C LEU A 247 3.36 -4.86 -21.94
N ALA A 248 3.74 -4.24 -23.06
CA ALA A 248 3.11 -4.49 -24.36
C ALA A 248 3.18 -5.98 -24.76
N ALA A 249 4.25 -6.68 -24.33
CA ALA A 249 4.52 -8.08 -24.67
C ALA A 249 3.91 -9.09 -23.69
N GLU A 250 3.22 -8.65 -22.63
CA GLU A 250 2.59 -9.55 -21.68
C GLU A 250 1.54 -10.47 -22.34
N ASP A 251 1.40 -11.69 -21.82
CA ASP A 251 0.40 -12.63 -22.34
C ASP A 251 -1.02 -12.09 -22.19
N SER A 252 -1.89 -12.35 -23.18
CA SER A 252 -3.28 -11.87 -23.18
C SER A 252 -4.14 -12.34 -21.99
N ARG A 253 -3.71 -13.41 -21.29
CA ARG A 253 -4.32 -13.95 -20.08
C ARG A 253 -3.56 -13.60 -18.82
N SER A 254 -2.47 -12.83 -18.90
CA SER A 254 -1.69 -12.39 -17.75
C SER A 254 -2.55 -11.56 -16.79
N ASN A 255 -2.10 -11.45 -15.55
CA ASN A 255 -2.78 -10.61 -14.55
C ASN A 255 -2.86 -9.14 -14.99
N PHE A 256 -1.95 -8.67 -15.85
CA PHE A 256 -1.96 -7.32 -16.42
C PHE A 256 -3.14 -7.09 -17.37
N TYR A 257 -3.23 -7.84 -18.47
CA TYR A 257 -4.30 -7.65 -19.45
C TYR A 257 -5.66 -8.15 -18.96
N SER A 258 -5.71 -9.04 -17.98
CA SER A 258 -6.98 -9.55 -17.44
C SER A 258 -7.51 -8.76 -16.24
N ALA A 259 -6.77 -7.77 -15.71
CA ALA A 259 -7.13 -7.07 -14.47
C ALA A 259 -8.54 -6.43 -14.52
N LEU A 260 -8.89 -5.74 -15.61
CA LEU A 260 -10.20 -5.11 -15.77
C LEU A 260 -11.33 -6.16 -15.78
N ARG A 261 -11.25 -7.15 -16.67
CA ARG A 261 -12.28 -8.20 -16.77
C ARG A 261 -12.38 -9.10 -15.54
N ASN A 262 -11.33 -9.19 -14.74
CA ASN A 262 -11.33 -9.93 -13.48
C ASN A 262 -11.88 -9.12 -12.30
N THR A 263 -12.10 -7.80 -12.48
CA THR A 263 -12.71 -6.94 -11.46
C THR A 263 -14.23 -7.22 -11.39
N PRO A 264 -14.80 -7.65 -10.25
CA PRO A 264 -16.22 -8.00 -10.16
C PRO A 264 -17.16 -6.84 -10.53
N SER A 265 -16.86 -5.63 -10.05
CA SER A 265 -17.66 -4.43 -10.30
C SER A 265 -17.64 -3.98 -11.76
N PHE A 266 -16.71 -4.45 -12.60
CA PHE A 266 -16.74 -4.21 -14.04
C PHE A 266 -17.93 -4.91 -14.72
N LYS A 267 -18.29 -6.12 -14.27
CA LYS A 267 -19.39 -6.91 -14.83
C LYS A 267 -20.75 -6.55 -14.24
N ASP A 268 -20.76 -5.95 -13.05
CA ASP A 268 -21.98 -5.53 -12.36
C ASP A 268 -22.72 -4.45 -13.17
N ARG A 269 -24.03 -4.64 -13.34
CA ARG A 269 -24.93 -3.70 -14.01
C ARG A 269 -24.92 -2.32 -13.36
N ASN A 270 -24.73 -2.25 -12.04
CA ASN A 270 -24.68 -1.00 -11.28
C ASN A 270 -23.25 -0.42 -11.15
N GLY A 271 -22.26 -1.12 -11.69
CA GLY A 271 -20.86 -0.68 -11.72
C GLY A 271 -20.43 -0.33 -13.14
N GLY A 272 -19.54 -1.13 -13.71
CA GLY A 272 -19.00 -0.95 -15.06
C GLY A 272 -19.95 -1.41 -16.16
N ASN A 273 -20.84 -2.37 -15.90
CA ASN A 273 -21.73 -2.96 -16.90
C ASN A 273 -21.01 -3.35 -18.22
N HIS A 274 -19.83 -3.97 -18.09
CA HIS A 274 -18.93 -4.34 -19.20
C HIS A 274 -18.41 -3.17 -20.06
N ASP A 275 -18.56 -1.93 -19.60
CA ASP A 275 -18.12 -0.71 -20.27
C ASP A 275 -16.87 -0.12 -19.56
N PRO A 276 -15.66 -0.25 -20.14
CA PRO A 276 -14.42 0.23 -19.51
C PRO A 276 -14.44 1.72 -19.17
N SER A 277 -15.12 2.54 -19.95
CA SER A 277 -15.22 4.00 -19.74
C SER A 277 -15.86 4.38 -18.41
N LYS A 278 -16.60 3.45 -17.78
CA LYS A 278 -17.21 3.60 -16.46
C LYS A 278 -16.30 3.18 -15.32
N MET A 279 -15.10 2.67 -15.59
CA MET A 279 -14.15 2.20 -14.59
C MET A 279 -13.00 3.17 -14.41
N LYS A 280 -12.30 3.05 -13.29
CA LYS A 280 -11.09 3.82 -12.98
C LYS A 280 -10.09 2.91 -12.29
N ALA A 281 -8.83 2.96 -12.73
CA ALA A 281 -7.72 2.28 -12.08
C ALA A 281 -7.39 2.98 -10.76
N VAL A 282 -7.16 2.19 -9.71
CA VAL A 282 -6.81 2.64 -8.37
C VAL A 282 -5.68 1.79 -7.82
N ILE A 283 -4.91 2.37 -6.89
CA ILE A 283 -3.73 1.75 -6.29
C ILE A 283 -3.92 1.57 -4.79
N TYR A 284 -3.49 0.42 -4.30
CA TYR A 284 -3.21 0.18 -2.89
C TYR A 284 -1.85 -0.51 -2.75
N SER A 285 -1.34 -0.63 -1.54
CA SER A 285 -0.07 -1.30 -1.27
C SER A 285 -0.25 -2.41 -0.24
N LYS A 286 0.59 -3.44 -0.34
CA LYS A 286 0.75 -4.48 0.67
C LYS A 286 2.21 -4.54 1.13
N HIS A 287 2.43 -4.46 2.43
CA HIS A 287 3.68 -4.83 3.08
C HIS A 287 3.55 -6.24 3.65
N PHE A 288 4.56 -7.09 3.39
CA PHE A 288 4.50 -8.51 3.73
C PHE A 288 5.90 -9.14 3.86
N TRP A 289 5.93 -10.42 4.25
CA TRP A 289 7.15 -11.18 4.46
C TRP A 289 7.52 -12.05 3.25
N SER A 290 8.80 -12.15 2.91
CA SER A 290 9.29 -12.94 1.78
C SER A 290 9.39 -14.44 2.06
N GLY A 291 9.77 -14.82 3.29
CA GLY A 291 10.07 -16.20 3.67
C GLY A 291 8.84 -17.01 4.07
N GLN A 292 7.89 -17.22 3.16
CA GLN A 292 6.58 -17.82 3.46
C GLN A 292 6.46 -19.33 3.17
N ASP A 293 7.42 -19.94 2.47
CA ASP A 293 7.35 -21.37 2.18
C ASP A 293 7.62 -22.20 3.44
N PRO A 294 6.65 -23.00 3.94
CA PRO A 294 6.83 -23.81 5.14
C PRO A 294 7.85 -24.94 4.95
N ARG A 295 8.20 -25.27 3.69
CA ARG A 295 9.21 -26.28 3.36
C ARG A 295 10.62 -25.70 3.25
N SER A 296 10.75 -24.38 3.22
CA SER A 296 12.04 -23.71 3.13
C SER A 296 12.79 -23.77 4.47
N PRO A 297 14.13 -23.64 4.45
CA PRO A 297 14.95 -23.59 5.66
C PRO A 297 14.44 -22.55 6.66
N ALA A 298 14.58 -22.85 7.95
CA ALA A 298 14.13 -21.97 9.04
C ALA A 298 14.74 -20.56 8.94
N ASP A 299 15.96 -20.45 8.44
CA ASP A 299 16.64 -19.17 8.24
C ASP A 299 15.88 -18.25 7.28
N LYS A 300 15.39 -18.76 6.14
CA LYS A 300 14.56 -17.96 5.23
C LYS A 300 13.28 -17.47 5.91
N ARG A 301 12.66 -18.32 6.74
CA ARG A 301 11.44 -17.94 7.48
C ARG A 301 11.69 -16.86 8.54
N LYS A 302 12.89 -16.77 9.11
CA LYS A 302 13.27 -15.80 10.16
C LYS A 302 13.90 -14.52 9.61
N TYR A 303 14.68 -14.64 8.54
CA TYR A 303 15.58 -13.60 8.04
C TYR A 303 15.25 -13.11 6.63
N GLY A 304 14.36 -13.80 5.92
CA GLY A 304 13.87 -13.44 4.60
C GLY A 304 14.44 -14.36 3.53
N ASP A 305 13.67 -14.55 2.46
CA ASP A 305 14.14 -15.20 1.24
C ASP A 305 14.55 -14.13 0.23
N PRO A 306 15.86 -13.92 -0.04
CA PRO A 306 16.32 -12.83 -0.89
C PRO A 306 15.78 -12.90 -2.34
N ASP A 307 15.39 -14.08 -2.81
CA ASP A 307 14.96 -14.30 -4.20
C ASP A 307 13.44 -14.27 -4.36
N ALA A 308 12.69 -14.39 -3.26
CA ALA A 308 11.23 -14.38 -3.31
C ALA A 308 10.69 -12.97 -3.60
N PHE A 309 9.67 -12.91 -4.47
CA PHE A 309 8.92 -11.70 -4.81
C PHE A 309 9.76 -10.55 -5.41
N ARG A 310 10.87 -10.87 -6.08
CA ARG A 310 11.57 -9.88 -6.91
C ARG A 310 10.70 -9.48 -8.11
N PRO A 311 10.67 -8.19 -8.49
CA PRO A 311 9.97 -7.76 -9.69
C PRO A 311 10.71 -8.25 -10.94
N ASN A 312 9.96 -8.54 -12.01
CA ASN A 312 10.54 -8.70 -13.33
C ASN A 312 11.26 -7.39 -13.72
N GLN A 313 12.52 -7.50 -14.14
CA GLN A 313 13.39 -6.34 -14.38
C GLN A 313 12.88 -5.41 -15.48
N ASN A 314 12.14 -5.94 -16.47
CA ASN A 314 11.66 -5.16 -17.61
C ASN A 314 10.29 -4.52 -17.35
N THR A 315 9.40 -5.21 -16.63
CA THR A 315 8.02 -4.76 -16.44
C THR A 315 7.75 -4.15 -15.07
N GLY A 316 8.56 -4.52 -14.07
CA GLY A 316 8.31 -4.22 -12.66
C GLY A 316 7.27 -5.13 -12.01
N LEU A 317 6.70 -6.10 -12.74
CA LEU A 317 5.65 -6.99 -12.24
C LEU A 317 6.20 -7.95 -11.18
N VAL A 318 5.47 -8.10 -10.07
CA VAL A 318 5.77 -9.07 -9.02
C VAL A 318 4.74 -10.20 -9.07
N ASP A 319 5.21 -11.45 -9.10
CA ASP A 319 4.33 -12.60 -8.97
C ASP A 319 3.94 -12.83 -7.51
N MET A 320 2.67 -12.53 -7.20
CA MET A 320 2.08 -12.67 -5.87
C MET A 320 1.43 -14.05 -5.63
N SER A 321 1.55 -15.01 -6.56
CA SER A 321 0.88 -16.32 -6.41
C SER A 321 1.39 -17.14 -5.22
N ASN A 322 2.62 -16.88 -4.78
CA ASN A 322 3.27 -17.57 -3.66
C ASN A 322 3.12 -16.84 -2.32
N ASP A 323 2.43 -15.70 -2.30
CA ASP A 323 2.08 -15.00 -1.06
C ASP A 323 0.90 -15.72 -0.39
N ARG A 324 1.16 -16.22 0.82
CA ARG A 324 0.25 -17.06 1.62
C ARG A 324 -0.22 -16.36 2.90
N ASN A 325 0.03 -15.05 3.04
CA ASN A 325 -0.23 -14.30 4.27
C ASN A 325 0.47 -14.90 5.50
N THR A 326 1.65 -15.50 5.33
CA THR A 326 2.42 -16.07 6.43
C THR A 326 3.32 -15.00 7.06
N SER A 327 3.29 -14.88 8.39
CA SER A 327 4.14 -13.94 9.11
C SER A 327 5.61 -14.36 9.15
N ARG A 328 6.47 -13.38 9.44
CA ARG A 328 7.87 -13.61 9.79
C ARG A 328 7.96 -14.54 11.01
N SER A 329 8.87 -15.51 10.97
CA SER A 329 9.14 -16.37 12.13
C SER A 329 10.04 -15.65 13.15
N PRO A 330 9.81 -15.85 14.46
CA PRO A 330 10.66 -15.27 15.50
C PRO A 330 12.09 -15.78 15.40
N ALA A 331 13.07 -14.86 15.49
CA ALA A 331 14.47 -15.21 15.59
C ALA A 331 14.87 -15.48 17.04
N LYS A 332 14.24 -14.77 17.99
CA LYS A 332 14.46 -14.89 19.44
C LYS A 332 13.15 -15.16 20.19
N PRO A 333 13.20 -15.84 21.35
CA PRO A 333 12.03 -15.99 22.21
C PRO A 333 11.42 -14.63 22.57
N GLY A 334 10.10 -14.52 22.50
CA GLY A 334 9.36 -13.31 22.82
C GLY A 334 9.11 -12.38 21.63
N GLU A 335 9.81 -12.56 20.50
CA GLU A 335 9.48 -11.86 19.25
C GLU A 335 8.17 -12.41 18.66
N SER A 336 7.36 -11.52 18.12
CA SER A 336 6.15 -11.88 17.38
C SER A 336 5.91 -10.86 16.29
N TYR A 337 5.48 -11.32 15.12
CA TYR A 337 5.34 -10.47 13.94
C TYR A 337 3.96 -10.67 13.30
N VAL A 338 3.34 -9.57 12.87
CA VAL A 338 2.09 -9.61 12.11
C VAL A 338 2.38 -10.03 10.66
N ASN A 339 1.40 -10.61 9.98
CA ASN A 339 1.59 -11.19 8.65
C ASN A 339 1.59 -10.18 7.49
N PHE A 340 0.82 -9.10 7.58
CA PHE A 340 0.81 -8.06 6.55
C PHE A 340 0.25 -6.71 7.04
N ASP A 341 0.49 -5.67 6.26
CA ASP A 341 -0.19 -4.38 6.34
C ASP A 341 -0.68 -3.94 4.95
N TYR A 342 -1.81 -3.23 4.88
CA TYR A 342 -2.41 -2.73 3.65
C TYR A 342 -2.68 -1.24 3.71
N GLY A 343 -2.17 -0.51 2.71
CA GLY A 343 -2.33 0.93 2.59
C GLY A 343 -3.17 1.31 1.37
N TRP A 344 -4.32 1.94 1.59
CA TRP A 344 -5.16 2.47 0.51
C TRP A 344 -4.68 3.84 0.05
N PHE A 345 -4.30 3.96 -1.23
CA PHE A 345 -3.99 5.24 -1.87
C PHE A 345 -5.15 5.77 -2.72
N GLY A 346 -5.80 4.90 -3.50
CA GLY A 346 -6.85 5.29 -4.44
C GLY A 346 -6.29 5.82 -5.76
N ASP A 347 -6.60 7.07 -6.11
CA ASP A 347 -6.18 7.73 -7.35
C ASP A 347 -5.93 9.24 -7.12
N GLN A 348 -5.12 9.55 -6.11
CA GLN A 348 -4.78 10.94 -5.79
C GLN A 348 -3.94 11.57 -6.91
N LYS A 349 -4.20 12.85 -7.20
CA LYS A 349 -3.49 13.61 -8.25
C LYS A 349 -2.30 14.42 -7.75
N GLU A 350 -1.97 14.30 -6.46
CA GLU A 350 -0.75 14.85 -5.87
C GLU A 350 0.48 14.27 -6.59
N ALA A 351 1.31 15.13 -7.17
CA ALA A 351 2.45 14.71 -7.98
C ALA A 351 3.60 14.18 -7.13
N ASN A 352 3.87 14.82 -5.99
CA ASN A 352 4.95 14.40 -5.10
C ASN A 352 4.49 13.17 -4.29
N PRO A 353 5.11 11.97 -4.47
CA PRO A 353 4.72 10.77 -3.75
C PRO A 353 4.73 10.99 -2.23
N ASP A 354 5.68 11.76 -1.70
CA ASP A 354 5.81 12.04 -0.27
C ASP A 354 4.59 12.75 0.33
N ASN A 355 3.88 13.52 -0.49
CA ASN A 355 2.71 14.28 -0.06
C ASN A 355 1.40 13.47 -0.13
N THR A 356 1.42 12.32 -0.80
CA THR A 356 0.25 11.43 -0.92
C THR A 356 -0.11 10.80 0.42
N ILE A 357 -1.40 10.49 0.60
CA ILE A 357 -1.93 9.91 1.83
C ILE A 357 -2.25 8.42 1.63
N TRP A 358 -1.86 7.60 2.60
CA TRP A 358 -2.08 6.16 2.65
C TRP A 358 -2.91 5.85 3.88
N THR A 359 -4.15 5.37 3.65
CA THR A 359 -5.07 5.03 4.73
C THR A 359 -4.97 3.55 5.07
N HIS A 360 -4.68 3.25 6.32
CA HIS A 360 -4.49 1.88 6.83
C HIS A 360 -4.96 1.82 8.29
N ALA A 361 -4.83 0.68 8.97
CA ALA A 361 -5.32 0.53 10.33
C ALA A 361 -4.44 -0.38 11.17
N ASN A 362 -4.46 -0.15 12.49
CA ASN A 362 -3.57 -0.85 13.41
C ASN A 362 -3.85 -2.37 13.51
N HIS A 363 -5.08 -2.77 13.75
CA HIS A 363 -5.51 -4.17 13.89
C HIS A 363 -7.03 -4.24 13.76
N TYR A 364 -7.59 -5.44 13.84
CA TYR A 364 -9.04 -5.61 13.81
C TYR A 364 -9.73 -4.94 15.01
N HIS A 365 -11.04 -4.68 14.90
CA HIS A 365 -11.77 -3.97 15.94
C HIS A 365 -12.13 -4.93 17.10
N SER A 366 -11.47 -4.75 18.24
CA SER A 366 -11.68 -5.54 19.46
C SER A 366 -11.89 -4.62 20.69
N PRO A 367 -12.96 -3.80 20.72
CA PRO A 367 -13.14 -2.73 21.71
C PRO A 367 -13.14 -3.22 23.17
N GLU A 368 -13.55 -4.46 23.41
CA GLU A 368 -13.62 -5.07 24.74
C GLU A 368 -12.43 -6.01 25.04
N GLY A 369 -11.55 -6.25 24.08
CA GLY A 369 -10.37 -7.13 24.21
C GLY A 369 -9.07 -6.37 24.51
N GLY A 370 -7.99 -7.12 24.72
CA GLY A 370 -6.67 -6.58 25.12
C GLY A 370 -6.05 -5.58 24.13
N MET A 371 -6.32 -5.74 22.82
CA MET A 371 -5.89 -4.81 21.78
C MET A 371 -6.70 -3.50 21.75
N GLY A 372 -7.92 -3.51 22.30
CA GLY A 372 -8.82 -2.37 22.25
C GLY A 372 -9.39 -2.06 20.85
N PRO A 373 -9.99 -0.88 20.68
CA PRO A 373 -10.68 -0.52 19.44
C PRO A 373 -9.69 -0.20 18.32
N MET A 374 -9.97 -0.75 17.13
CA MET A 374 -9.30 -0.38 15.87
C MET A 374 -9.18 1.15 15.70
N GLN A 375 -7.97 1.56 15.35
CA GLN A 375 -7.59 2.92 14.96
C GLN A 375 -7.25 2.93 13.48
N VAL A 376 -7.80 3.90 12.75
CA VAL A 376 -7.49 4.14 11.34
C VAL A 376 -6.45 5.25 11.25
N TYR A 377 -5.39 4.97 10.50
CA TYR A 377 -4.28 5.86 10.23
C TYR A 377 -4.39 6.45 8.83
N GLU A 378 -4.03 7.72 8.71
CA GLU A 378 -3.86 8.42 7.44
C GLU A 378 -2.43 8.93 7.41
N SER A 379 -1.55 8.21 6.73
CA SER A 379 -0.10 8.44 6.74
C SER A 379 0.37 9.09 5.45
N LYS A 380 1.34 10.01 5.53
CA LYS A 380 2.13 10.40 4.35
C LYS A 380 2.90 9.19 3.83
N PHE A 381 3.23 9.19 2.54
CA PHE A 381 3.91 8.07 1.90
C PHE A 381 5.20 7.66 2.62
N ARG A 382 6.06 8.62 3.01
CA ARG A 382 7.30 8.31 3.75
C ARG A 382 7.05 7.56 5.06
N ASN A 383 5.94 7.84 5.74
CA ASN A 383 5.58 7.14 6.96
C ASN A 383 4.97 5.75 6.69
N TRP A 384 4.30 5.57 5.55
CA TRP A 384 3.87 4.27 5.04
C TRP A 384 5.08 3.42 4.62
N SER A 385 5.84 3.86 3.62
CA SER A 385 6.95 3.14 2.99
C SER A 385 8.15 2.87 3.90
N SER A 386 8.20 3.47 5.09
CA SER A 386 9.20 3.09 6.10
C SER A 386 9.01 1.66 6.65
N GLY A 387 7.79 1.12 6.54
CA GLY A 387 7.44 -0.23 6.96
C GLY A 387 7.75 -0.53 8.43
N TYR A 388 7.94 -1.83 8.68
CA TYR A 388 8.27 -2.43 9.99
C TYR A 388 9.31 -3.53 9.80
N THR A 389 9.84 -4.08 10.89
CA THR A 389 10.73 -5.26 10.82
C THR A 389 10.00 -6.55 10.45
N ASP A 390 8.67 -6.58 10.59
CA ASP A 390 7.77 -7.66 10.21
C ASP A 390 7.81 -7.92 8.69
N PHE A 391 8.07 -6.87 7.91
CA PHE A 391 7.94 -6.86 6.47
C PHE A 391 9.27 -6.55 5.80
N ASP A 392 9.61 -7.32 4.76
CA ASP A 392 10.78 -7.10 3.93
C ASP A 392 10.44 -6.96 2.44
N ARG A 393 9.15 -6.98 2.12
CA ARG A 393 8.61 -6.72 0.78
C ARG A 393 7.48 -5.70 0.84
N GLY A 394 7.44 -4.85 -0.17
CA GLY A 394 6.35 -3.91 -0.43
C GLY A 394 5.94 -3.99 -1.89
N THR A 395 4.64 -4.10 -2.15
CA THR A 395 4.09 -4.09 -3.51
C THR A 395 3.03 -3.01 -3.69
N TYR A 396 2.89 -2.55 -4.91
CA TYR A 396 1.93 -1.54 -5.34
C TYR A 396 0.98 -2.16 -6.35
N VAL A 397 -0.26 -2.35 -5.94
CA VAL A 397 -1.23 -3.17 -6.66
C VAL A 397 -2.23 -2.27 -7.38
N ILE A 398 -2.49 -2.57 -8.65
CA ILE A 398 -3.53 -1.90 -9.44
C ILE A 398 -4.79 -2.77 -9.46
N THR A 399 -5.94 -2.17 -9.17
CA THR A 399 -7.27 -2.74 -9.40
C THR A 399 -8.20 -1.67 -9.98
N PHE A 400 -9.47 -2.00 -10.23
CA PHE A 400 -10.45 -1.08 -10.79
C PHE A 400 -11.67 -0.91 -9.89
N ILE A 401 -12.22 0.30 -9.88
CA ILE A 401 -13.53 0.62 -9.28
C ILE A 401 -14.40 1.40 -10.28
N PRO A 402 -15.73 1.40 -10.12
CA PRO A 402 -16.60 2.26 -10.91
C PRO A 402 -16.30 3.75 -10.67
N LYS A 403 -16.36 4.57 -11.72
CA LYS A 403 -16.20 6.04 -11.65
C LYS A 403 -17.28 6.73 -10.82
N SER A 404 -18.45 6.09 -10.67
CA SER A 404 -19.53 6.56 -9.81
C SER A 404 -19.17 6.54 -8.31
N TRP A 405 -18.10 5.84 -7.92
CA TRP A 405 -17.63 5.71 -6.55
C TRP A 405 -16.63 6.82 -6.18
N ASN A 406 -16.76 7.38 -4.96
CA ASN A 406 -15.83 8.40 -4.46
C ASN A 406 -14.81 7.91 -3.41
N THR A 407 -14.54 6.59 -3.37
CA THR A 407 -13.56 5.99 -2.43
C THR A 407 -12.10 6.25 -2.84
N ALA A 408 -11.88 6.74 -4.06
CA ALA A 408 -10.58 7.16 -4.59
C ALA A 408 -10.67 8.59 -5.18
N PRO A 409 -10.89 9.62 -4.35
CA PRO A 409 -11.00 10.99 -4.84
C PRO A 409 -9.63 11.53 -5.28
N ALA A 410 -9.64 12.58 -6.11
CA ALA A 410 -8.41 13.22 -6.61
C ALA A 410 -7.53 13.80 -5.49
N LYS A 411 -8.11 14.13 -4.33
CA LYS A 411 -7.38 14.65 -3.16
C LYS A 411 -7.90 13.98 -1.89
N VAL A 412 -6.99 13.46 -1.09
CA VAL A 412 -7.25 12.95 0.26
C VAL A 412 -6.59 13.91 1.26
N LYS A 413 -7.27 14.17 2.37
CA LYS A 413 -6.77 15.00 3.47
C LYS A 413 -6.66 14.16 4.73
N GLN A 414 -5.54 14.27 5.44
CA GLN A 414 -5.41 13.75 6.80
C GLN A 414 -6.31 14.54 7.74
N GLY A 415 -6.92 13.86 8.71
CA GLY A 415 -7.71 14.55 9.73
C GLY A 415 -9.14 14.86 9.32
N TRP A 416 -9.85 15.52 10.21
CA TRP A 416 -11.20 16.03 9.99
C TRP A 416 -11.42 17.27 10.85
N PRO A 417 -12.15 18.26 10.32
CA PRO A 417 -11.56 19.47 9.75
C PRO A 417 -10.40 20.07 10.57
#